data_AF-A0A0J5GM32-F1
#
_entry.id   AF-A0A0J5GM32-F1
#
_cell.length_a   1.000
_cell.length_b   1.000
_cell.length_c   1.000
_cell.angle_alpha   90.00
_cell.angle_beta   90.00
_cell.angle_gamma   90.00
#
_symmetry.space_group_name_H-M   'P 1'
#
loop_
_entity.id
_entity.type
_entity.pdbx_description
1 polymer ?
#
loop_
_entity_poly.entity_id
_entity_poly.type
_entity_poly.pdbx_seq_one_letter_code
_entity_poly.pdbx_strand_id
1 'polypeptide(L)'
;MPNSRDKETENYTDFSNVESMRNFILPEITPEGPYGSPINKDTPVVNKSTPWKPGQRYYSAFNYEFKSLHQNLPRKYPGAHPTHDDPNKNEEPPYTTT
;
A
#
# COMPACT_ATOMS: atom_id res chain seq x y z
N MET A 1 33.24 0.51 13.28
CA MET A 1 32.59 1.77 13.67
C MET A 1 31.15 1.46 14.05
N PRO A 2 30.68 1.69 15.29
CA PRO A 2 29.28 1.49 15.60
C PRO A 2 28.50 2.66 15.00
N ASN A 3 27.78 2.42 13.91
CA ASN A 3 26.85 3.40 13.35
C ASN A 3 25.64 3.43 14.29
N SER A 4 25.68 4.34 15.27
CA SER A 4 24.56 4.67 16.13
C SER A 4 23.47 5.30 15.28
N ARG A 5 22.56 4.50 14.73
CA ARG A 5 21.30 5.03 14.19
C ARG A 5 20.51 5.56 15.39
N ASP A 6 20.31 6.88 15.44
CA ASP A 6 19.48 7.52 16.46
C ASP A 6 18.07 6.94 16.36
N LYS A 7 17.64 6.19 17.38
CA LYS A 7 16.30 5.56 17.42
C LYS A 7 15.16 6.55 17.19
N GLU A 8 15.36 7.84 17.52
CA GLU A 8 14.36 8.89 17.31
C GLU A 8 14.21 9.30 15.83
N THR A 9 15.16 8.91 14.97
CA THR A 9 15.10 9.16 13.51
C THR A 9 14.54 7.98 12.72
N GLU A 10 14.39 6.81 13.34
CA GLU A 10 13.87 5.61 12.67
C GLU A 10 12.33 5.65 12.62
N ASN A 11 11.78 5.55 11.41
CA ASN A 11 10.34 5.44 11.22
C ASN A 11 9.88 4.05 11.68
N TYR A 12 9.23 3.99 12.84
CA TYR A 12 8.67 2.75 13.37
C TYR A 12 7.41 2.33 12.59
N THR A 13 7.36 1.06 12.22
CA THR A 13 6.19 0.43 11.58
C THR A 13 5.81 -0.82 12.36
N ASP A 14 4.52 -1.08 12.50
CA ASP A 14 4.03 -2.29 13.18
C ASP A 14 4.34 -3.56 12.37
N PHE A 15 3.90 -4.71 12.84
CA PHE A 15 4.05 -5.99 12.14
C PHE A 15 3.45 -5.93 10.73
N SER A 16 4.04 -6.70 9.82
CA SER A 16 3.61 -6.83 8.42
C SER A 16 2.12 -7.08 8.23
N ASN A 17 1.54 -7.94 9.06
CA ASN A 17 0.11 -8.22 8.99
C ASN A 17 -0.73 -6.99 9.36
N VAL A 18 -0.35 -6.28 10.43
CA VAL A 18 -1.08 -5.09 10.91
C VAL A 18 -1.05 -3.98 9.86
N GLU A 19 0.13 -3.68 9.31
CA GLU A 19 0.26 -2.64 8.28
C GLU A 19 -0.42 -3.05 6.97
N SER A 20 -0.39 -4.34 6.60
CA SER A 20 -1.09 -4.82 5.41
C SER A 20 -2.60 -4.66 5.54
N MET A 21 -3.17 -5.05 6.68
CA MET A 21 -4.60 -4.88 6.96
C MET A 21 -5.02 -3.41 7.03
N ARG A 22 -4.13 -2.52 7.48
CA ARG A 22 -4.39 -1.07 7.57
C ARG A 22 -4.34 -0.38 6.21
N ASN A 23 -3.38 -0.75 5.38
CA ASN A 23 -3.04 -0.01 4.16
C ASN A 23 -3.67 -0.59 2.89
N PHE A 24 -3.91 -1.90 2.84
CA PHE A 24 -4.52 -2.50 1.66
C PHE A 24 -6.04 -2.44 1.71
N ILE A 25 -6.59 -1.80 0.67
CA ILE A 25 -8.02 -1.60 0.49
C ILE A 25 -8.51 -2.63 -0.52
N LEU A 26 -9.56 -3.37 -0.13
CA LEU A 26 -10.23 -4.28 -1.04
C LEU A 26 -10.95 -3.45 -2.10
N PRO A 27 -10.74 -3.72 -3.40
CA PRO A 27 -11.52 -3.08 -4.44
C PRO A 27 -12.98 -3.54 -4.29
N GLU A 28 -13.84 -2.63 -3.85
CA GLU A 28 -15.27 -2.90 -3.73
C GLU A 28 -15.95 -2.80 -5.10
N ILE A 29 -16.99 -3.63 -5.31
CA ILE A 29 -17.67 -3.73 -6.61
C ILE A 29 -18.51 -2.49 -6.94
N THR A 30 -18.95 -1.76 -5.91
CA THR A 30 -19.81 -0.57 -6.00
C THR A 30 -19.39 0.45 -4.94
N PRO A 31 -19.15 1.71 -5.31
CA PRO A 31 -18.75 2.75 -4.35
C PRO A 31 -19.85 3.05 -3.31
N GLU A 32 -21.11 2.77 -3.63
CA GLU A 32 -22.29 2.96 -2.76
C GLU A 32 -22.57 1.79 -1.79
N GLY A 33 -21.96 0.62 -1.99
CA GLY A 33 -22.31 -0.61 -1.26
C GLY A 33 -23.37 -1.45 -1.97
N PRO A 34 -23.88 -2.51 -1.32
CA PRO A 34 -24.74 -3.48 -1.99
C PRO A 34 -25.98 -2.80 -2.58
N TYR A 35 -26.29 -3.15 -3.82
CA TYR A 35 -27.46 -2.61 -4.52
C TYR A 35 -28.73 -2.81 -3.67
N GLY A 36 -29.51 -1.74 -3.48
CA GLY A 36 -30.71 -1.75 -2.65
C GLY A 36 -30.46 -1.57 -1.14
N SER A 37 -29.24 -1.19 -0.74
CA SER A 37 -28.95 -0.82 0.66
C SER A 37 -29.87 0.31 1.14
N PRO A 38 -30.54 0.17 2.30
CA PRO A 38 -31.29 1.27 2.91
C PRO A 38 -30.37 2.33 3.53
N ILE A 39 -29.09 1.99 3.75
CA ILE A 39 -28.07 2.89 4.29
C ILE A 39 -27.67 3.87 3.19
N ASN A 40 -27.57 5.17 3.52
CA ASN A 40 -27.19 6.25 2.60
C ASN A 40 -28.16 6.48 1.43
N LYS A 41 -29.46 6.17 1.61
CA LYS A 41 -30.48 6.36 0.57
C LYS A 41 -30.57 7.79 0.03
N ASP A 42 -30.46 8.77 0.93
CA ASP A 42 -30.64 10.20 0.60
C ASP A 42 -29.31 10.98 0.66
N THR A 43 -28.18 10.30 0.84
CA THR A 43 -26.85 10.93 0.85
C THR A 43 -26.12 10.67 -0.47
N PRO A 44 -25.41 11.67 -1.03
CA PRO A 44 -24.61 11.47 -2.23
C PRO A 44 -23.58 10.37 -2.04
N VAL A 45 -23.40 9.53 -3.06
CA VAL A 45 -22.37 8.50 -3.06
C VAL A 45 -21.00 9.17 -3.01
N VAL A 46 -20.25 8.88 -1.96
CA VAL A 46 -18.84 9.26 -1.82
C VAL A 46 -18.03 7.98 -1.88
N ASN A 47 -16.89 8.00 -2.58
CA ASN A 47 -15.97 6.87 -2.58
C ASN A 47 -15.59 6.50 -1.14
N LYS A 48 -15.73 5.22 -0.79
CA LYS A 48 -15.62 4.72 0.59
C LYS A 48 -14.26 4.93 1.24
N SER A 49 -13.24 5.25 0.45
CA SER A 49 -11.84 5.31 0.90
C SER A 49 -11.21 6.69 0.76
N THR A 50 -12.01 7.76 0.75
CA THR A 50 -11.48 9.13 0.73
C THR A 50 -11.63 9.81 2.09
N PRO A 51 -10.62 10.57 2.57
CA PRO A 51 -9.31 10.77 1.94
C PRO A 51 -8.36 9.57 2.14
N TRP A 52 -7.46 9.40 1.19
CA TRP A 52 -6.40 8.39 1.26
C TRP A 52 -5.37 8.79 2.31
N LYS A 53 -5.01 7.84 3.16
CA LYS A 53 -3.89 7.98 4.10
C LYS A 53 -2.58 7.59 3.41
N PRO A 54 -1.44 8.13 3.84
CA PRO A 54 -0.13 7.73 3.33
C PRO A 54 0.06 6.22 3.38
N GLY A 55 0.54 5.63 2.28
CA GLY A 55 0.79 4.19 2.17
C GLY A 55 -0.42 3.33 1.79
N GLN A 56 -1.64 3.88 1.74
CA GLN A 56 -2.80 3.12 1.30
C GLN A 56 -2.73 2.76 -0.19
N ARG A 57 -3.22 1.56 -0.53
CA ARG A 57 -3.24 1.02 -1.90
C ARG A 57 -4.34 -0.02 -2.09
N TYR A 58 -4.78 -0.22 -3.32
CA TYR A 58 -5.68 -1.33 -3.64
C TYR A 58 -4.95 -2.66 -3.80
N TYR A 59 -5.63 -3.76 -3.51
CA TYR A 59 -5.18 -5.08 -3.98
C TYR A 59 -5.27 -5.14 -5.50
N SER A 60 -4.12 -5.31 -6.16
CA SER A 60 -4.02 -5.48 -7.61
C SER A 60 -3.60 -6.90 -7.93
N ALA A 61 -4.32 -7.55 -8.84
CA ALA A 61 -4.00 -8.89 -9.33
C ALA A 61 -2.72 -8.95 -10.20
N PHE A 62 -2.16 -7.81 -10.57
CA PHE A 62 -1.01 -7.71 -11.48
C PHE A 62 0.31 -7.34 -10.78
N ASN A 63 0.25 -7.15 -9.46
CA ASN A 63 1.41 -6.83 -8.65
C ASN A 63 2.09 -8.09 -8.11
N TYR A 64 3.35 -7.94 -7.70
CA TYR A 64 4.07 -9.01 -7.01
C TYR A 64 3.38 -9.36 -5.69
N GLU A 65 3.19 -10.65 -5.42
CA GLU A 65 2.65 -11.14 -4.15
C GLU A 65 3.57 -10.79 -2.96
N PHE A 66 4.88 -10.95 -3.15
CA PHE A 66 5.89 -10.63 -2.15
C PHE A 66 6.86 -9.57 -2.68
N LYS A 67 6.46 -8.30 -2.53
CA LYS A 67 7.18 -7.14 -3.08
C LYS A 67 8.59 -6.98 -2.54
N SER A 68 8.78 -7.26 -1.25
CA SER A 68 10.08 -7.19 -0.59
C SER A 68 11.12 -8.13 -1.19
N LEU A 69 10.72 -9.32 -1.67
CA LEU A 69 11.62 -10.20 -2.40
C LEU A 69 12.02 -9.62 -3.76
N HIS A 70 11.17 -8.80 -4.36
CA HIS A 70 11.42 -8.17 -5.66
C HIS A 70 12.08 -6.80 -5.53
N GLN A 71 12.43 -6.39 -4.30
CA GLN A 71 13.23 -5.21 -4.01
C GLN A 71 14.55 -5.28 -4.77
N ASN A 72 14.95 -4.19 -5.44
CA ASN A 72 16.17 -4.15 -6.27
C ASN A 72 16.21 -5.14 -7.45
N LEU A 73 15.10 -5.82 -7.77
CA LEU A 73 15.00 -6.78 -8.87
C LEU A 73 14.00 -6.27 -9.92
N PRO A 74 14.37 -5.26 -10.73
CA PRO A 74 13.48 -4.75 -11.76
C PRO A 74 13.26 -5.78 -12.87
N ARG A 75 12.09 -5.71 -13.51
CA ARG A 75 11.75 -6.52 -14.69
C ARG A 75 12.69 -6.18 -15.84
N LYS A 76 13.32 -7.18 -16.46
CA LYS A 76 14.21 -7.02 -17.62
C LYS A 76 13.43 -6.96 -18.95
N TYR A 77 12.35 -6.20 -18.99
CA TYR A 77 11.54 -6.00 -20.20
C TYR A 77 11.49 -4.51 -20.57
N PRO A 78 11.65 -4.14 -21.85
CA PRO A 78 11.61 -2.74 -22.27
C PRO A 78 10.26 -2.11 -21.93
N GLY A 79 10.29 -0.94 -21.27
CA GLY A 79 9.07 -0.23 -20.85
C GLY A 79 8.37 -0.84 -19.62
N ALA A 80 9.02 -1.74 -18.87
CA ALA A 80 8.45 -2.21 -17.62
C ALA A 80 8.31 -1.08 -16.60
N HIS A 81 7.21 -1.10 -15.83
CA HIS A 81 7.04 -0.19 -14.71
C HIS A 81 8.12 -0.44 -13.64
N PRO A 82 8.61 0.61 -12.95
CA PRO A 82 9.45 0.45 -11.77
C PRO A 82 8.75 -0.38 -10.70
N THR A 83 9.49 -1.11 -9.88
CA THR A 83 8.91 -1.99 -8.84
C THR A 83 8.08 -1.22 -7.80
N HIS A 84 8.36 0.07 -7.63
CA HIS A 84 7.71 0.97 -6.67
C HIS A 84 7.17 2.21 -7.40
N ASP A 85 6.03 2.72 -6.94
CA ASP A 85 5.39 3.91 -7.54
C ASP A 85 6.14 5.22 -7.19
N ASP A 86 6.86 5.25 -6.06
CA ASP A 86 7.69 6.40 -5.64
C ASP A 86 9.13 6.22 -6.14
N PRO A 87 9.63 7.05 -7.07
CA PRO A 87 10.98 6.91 -7.60
C PRO A 87 12.09 7.18 -6.56
N ASN A 88 11.75 7.85 -5.44
CA ASN A 88 12.71 8.17 -4.39
C ASN A 88 12.71 7.13 -3.26
N LYS A 89 11.72 6.23 -3.22
CA LYS A 89 11.60 5.20 -2.19
C LYS A 89 11.60 3.84 -2.84
N ASN A 90 12.68 3.14 -2.61
CA ASN A 90 12.79 1.77 -3.03
C ASN A 90 12.07 0.87 -2.03
N GLU A 91 12.07 1.15 -0.73
CA GLU A 91 11.50 0.25 0.26
C GLU A 91 10.02 0.53 0.54
N GLU A 92 9.24 -0.53 0.73
CA GLU A 92 7.87 -0.45 1.22
C GLU A 92 7.80 -1.00 2.66
N PRO A 93 7.59 -0.13 3.68
CA PRO A 93 7.42 -0.60 5.04
C PRO A 93 6.20 -1.54 5.13
N PRO A 94 6.26 -2.56 6.00
CA PRO A 94 7.28 -2.78 7.04
C PRO A 94 8.45 -3.69 6.61
N TYR A 95 8.67 -3.89 5.31
CA TYR A 95 9.76 -4.72 4.83
C TYR A 95 10.98 -3.84 4.49
N THR A 96 12.01 -3.89 5.33
CA THR A 96 13.27 -3.18 5.11
C THR A 96 14.38 -4.17 4.75
N THR A 97 15.34 -3.74 3.93
CA THR A 97 16.54 -4.55 3.64
C THR A 97 17.56 -4.28 4.75
N THR A 98 17.83 -5.26 5.60
CA THR A 98 18.86 -5.16 6.64
C THR A 98 20.25 -4.97 6.04
#